data_AF-A0A2H0LFW3-F1
#
_entry.id   AF-A0A2H0LFW3-F1
#
_cell.length_a   1.000
_cell.length_b   1.000
_cell.length_c   1.000
_cell.angle_alpha   90.00
_cell.angle_beta   90.00
_cell.angle_gamma   90.00
#
_symmetry.space_group_name_H-M   'P 1'
#
loop_
_entity.id
_entity.type
_entity.pdbx_description
1 polymer ?
#
loop_
_entity_poly.entity_id
_entity_poly.type
_entity_poly.pdbx_seq_one_letter_code
_entity_poly.pdbx_strand_id
1 'polypeptide(L)'
;MAGAAFYAAIGFVWAPLARAEVPNLINYQGQATDTNGVPLEGPYTLTFRLYDAETAGNEVWEEQQMNVQLTGGHFSVLLGSKTPMNGLDWSAPCWLSVQVNGESELAPRQRITSVPLAVRAKMAEQLTVPITTSNITDDSNRLVPTGAIILWEGASCPTGYTRLSSYDDKFLLASGTAGTSGGSNTHNHSGSTGSHSLSINEIPSHSHSINRTNNNGGAGSLNGCVGAQNFTDSISTASAGGGAGHSHTIGSADNRPAFKTILMCKKN
;
A
#
# COMPACT_ATOMS: atom_id res chain seq x y z
N MET A 1 56.37 10.09 -0.36
CA MET A 1 54.99 9.61 -0.62
C MET A 1 54.01 10.63 -0.05
N ALA A 2 53.30 11.35 -0.90
CA ALA A 2 52.13 12.14 -0.51
C ALA A 2 51.16 12.09 -1.71
N GLY A 3 50.09 11.33 -1.57
CA GLY A 3 49.06 11.16 -2.59
C GLY A 3 48.03 12.28 -2.51
N ALA A 4 47.77 12.96 -3.62
CA ALA A 4 46.69 13.92 -3.75
C ALA A 4 45.41 13.16 -4.14
N ALA A 5 44.38 13.23 -3.30
CA ALA A 5 43.05 12.70 -3.59
C ALA A 5 42.23 13.74 -4.35
N PHE A 6 41.83 13.43 -5.58
CA PHE A 6 40.91 14.22 -6.38
C PHE A 6 39.47 13.84 -6.01
N TYR A 7 38.70 14.76 -5.46
CA TYR A 7 37.27 14.58 -5.22
C TYR A 7 36.49 15.09 -6.45
N ALA A 8 35.83 14.19 -7.16
CA ALA A 8 34.88 14.54 -8.21
C ALA A 8 33.50 14.82 -7.58
N ALA A 9 33.07 16.09 -7.59
CA ALA A 9 31.72 16.47 -7.20
C ALA A 9 30.76 16.24 -8.38
N ILE A 10 29.84 15.29 -8.25
CA ILE A 10 28.75 15.08 -9.21
C ILE A 10 27.68 16.14 -8.92
N GLY A 11 27.59 17.15 -9.77
CA GLY A 11 26.54 18.17 -9.71
C GLY A 11 25.23 17.64 -10.29
N PHE A 12 24.21 17.50 -9.44
CA PHE A 12 22.85 17.14 -9.86
C PHE A 12 22.16 18.37 -10.48
N VAL A 13 22.07 18.40 -11.81
CA VAL A 13 21.37 19.46 -12.55
C VAL A 13 19.86 19.24 -12.38
N TRP A 14 19.23 20.05 -11.54
CA TRP A 14 17.77 20.16 -11.48
C TRP A 14 17.29 20.87 -12.73
N ALA A 15 16.72 20.13 -13.67
CA ALA A 15 15.96 20.73 -14.76
C ALA A 15 14.63 21.25 -14.17
N PRO A 16 14.34 22.56 -14.25
CA PRO A 16 13.03 23.06 -13.86
C PRO A 16 11.97 22.43 -14.78
N LEU A 17 10.88 21.98 -14.17
CA LEU A 17 9.68 21.58 -14.91
C LEU A 17 9.17 22.79 -15.69
N ALA A 18 9.41 22.80 -17.00
CA ALA A 18 8.81 23.77 -17.90
C ALA A 18 7.31 23.49 -17.99
N ARG A 19 6.50 24.33 -17.35
CA ARG A 19 5.05 24.36 -17.58
C ARG A 19 4.82 25.10 -18.90
N ALA A 20 4.49 24.37 -19.96
CA ALA A 20 3.97 24.98 -21.18
C ALA A 20 2.54 25.47 -20.89
N GLU A 21 2.40 26.74 -20.52
CA GLU A 21 1.10 27.39 -20.42
C GLU A 21 0.58 27.67 -21.84
N VAL A 22 -0.65 27.26 -22.13
CA VAL A 22 -1.29 27.57 -23.41
C VAL A 22 -1.59 29.08 -23.40
N PRO A 23 -1.09 29.87 -24.37
CA PRO A 23 -1.37 31.30 -24.41
C PRO A 23 -2.87 31.56 -24.54
N ASN A 24 -3.42 32.43 -23.67
CA ASN A 24 -4.82 32.87 -23.71
C ASN A 24 -5.03 33.92 -24.81
N LEU A 25 -4.89 33.50 -26.08
CA LEU A 25 -5.05 34.35 -27.26
C LEU A 25 -6.25 33.90 -28.09
N ILE A 26 -7.02 34.86 -28.60
CA ILE A 26 -8.18 34.61 -29.46
C ILE A 26 -7.95 35.28 -30.82
N ASN A 27 -8.03 34.51 -31.90
CA ASN A 27 -8.05 35.09 -33.25
C ASN A 27 -9.43 35.71 -33.53
N TYR A 28 -9.45 36.98 -33.90
CA TYR A 28 -10.67 37.71 -34.23
C TYR A 28 -10.52 38.36 -35.61
N GLN A 29 -11.54 38.16 -36.45
CA GLN A 29 -11.61 38.68 -37.81
C GLN A 29 -12.93 39.39 -38.01
N GLY A 30 -12.90 40.47 -38.77
CA GLY A 30 -14.08 41.26 -39.06
C GLY A 30 -13.94 42.01 -40.38
N GLN A 31 -15.06 42.58 -40.82
CA GLN A 31 -15.11 43.55 -41.89
C GLN A 31 -15.72 44.83 -41.35
N ALA A 32 -15.06 45.96 -41.56
CA ALA A 32 -15.54 47.27 -41.20
C ALA A 32 -15.87 48.10 -42.44
N THR A 33 -17.04 48.73 -42.43
CA THR A 33 -17.52 49.65 -43.46
C THR A 33 -17.91 50.97 -42.82
N ASP A 34 -17.95 52.04 -43.61
CA ASP A 34 -18.57 53.28 -43.21
C ASP A 34 -20.11 53.16 -43.18
N THR A 35 -20.79 54.26 -42.86
CA THR A 35 -22.27 54.35 -42.81
C THR A 35 -22.95 54.17 -44.16
N ASN A 36 -22.22 54.32 -45.27
CA ASN A 36 -22.70 54.11 -46.64
C ASN A 36 -22.40 52.69 -47.15
N GLY A 37 -21.79 51.83 -46.31
CA GLY A 37 -21.38 50.47 -46.68
C GLY A 37 -20.08 50.40 -47.48
N VAL A 38 -19.32 51.50 -47.56
CA VAL A 38 -18.01 51.52 -48.22
C VAL A 38 -16.98 50.88 -47.28
N PRO A 39 -16.21 49.87 -47.72
CA PRO A 39 -15.19 49.26 -46.89
C PRO A 39 -14.11 50.25 -46.47
N LEU A 40 -13.72 50.20 -45.20
CA LEU A 40 -12.63 51.03 -44.69
C LEU A 40 -11.27 50.53 -45.21
N GLU A 41 -10.37 51.46 -45.52
CA GLU A 41 -9.04 51.17 -46.10
C GLU A 41 -7.96 51.94 -45.33
N GLY A 42 -6.87 51.25 -44.98
CA GLY A 42 -5.74 51.87 -44.28
C GLY A 42 -5.61 51.45 -42.81
N PRO A 43 -4.70 52.11 -42.07
CA PRO A 43 -4.49 51.82 -40.64
C PRO A 43 -5.58 52.47 -39.79
N TYR A 44 -6.19 51.67 -38.91
CA TYR A 44 -7.16 52.14 -37.91
C TYR A 44 -6.74 51.72 -36.51
N THR A 45 -7.17 52.48 -35.51
CA THR A 45 -7.10 52.04 -34.10
C THR A 45 -8.40 51.34 -33.76
N LEU A 46 -8.30 50.07 -33.37
CA LEU A 46 -9.44 49.27 -32.94
C LEU A 46 -9.35 49.05 -31.43
N THR A 47 -10.41 49.38 -30.71
CA THR A 47 -10.54 49.03 -29.29
C THR A 47 -11.58 47.92 -29.14
N PHE A 48 -11.20 46.86 -28.44
CA PHE A 48 -12.02 45.69 -28.17
C PHE A 48 -12.39 45.66 -26.70
N ARG A 49 -13.66 45.40 -26.40
CA ARG A 49 -14.14 45.28 -25.02
C ARG A 49 -14.97 44.03 -24.83
N LEU A 50 -14.79 43.38 -23.70
CA LEU A 50 -15.61 42.26 -23.27
C LEU A 50 -16.53 42.70 -22.13
N TYR A 51 -17.78 42.27 -22.20
CA TYR A 51 -18.83 42.57 -21.24
C TYR A 51 -19.47 41.30 -20.69
N ASP A 52 -19.99 41.39 -19.46
CA ASP A 52 -20.76 40.33 -18.80
C ASP A 52 -22.25 40.28 -19.21
N ALA A 53 -22.70 41.20 -20.08
CA ALA A 53 -24.06 41.26 -20.60
C ALA A 53 -24.13 41.79 -22.04
N GLU A 54 -25.19 41.40 -22.76
CA GLU A 54 -25.45 41.82 -24.15
C GLU A 54 -25.72 43.33 -24.29
N THR A 55 -26.47 43.90 -23.35
CA THR A 55 -26.77 45.32 -23.23
C THR A 55 -26.55 45.75 -21.79
N ALA A 56 -25.98 46.94 -21.58
CA ALA A 56 -25.47 47.36 -20.27
C ALA A 56 -24.40 46.37 -19.74
N GLY A 57 -24.35 46.11 -18.43
CA GLY A 57 -23.35 45.23 -17.82
C GLY A 57 -22.01 45.92 -17.53
N ASN A 58 -21.09 45.15 -16.95
CA ASN A 58 -19.75 45.60 -16.61
C ASN A 58 -18.76 45.21 -17.71
N GLU A 59 -17.84 46.12 -17.99
CA GLU A 59 -16.65 45.80 -18.77
C GLU A 59 -15.74 44.89 -17.93
N VAL A 60 -15.41 43.73 -18.47
CA VAL A 60 -14.55 42.74 -17.80
C VAL A 60 -13.13 42.70 -18.39
N TRP A 61 -12.94 43.26 -19.59
CA TRP A 61 -11.64 43.37 -20.24
C TRP A 61 -11.68 44.38 -21.40
N GLU A 62 -10.58 45.11 -21.60
CA GLU A 62 -10.37 46.05 -22.71
C GLU A 62 -8.97 45.85 -23.31
N GLU A 63 -8.89 45.92 -24.64
CA GLU A 63 -7.63 46.01 -25.37
C GLU A 63 -7.71 46.98 -26.53
N GLN A 64 -6.72 47.87 -26.62
CA GLN A 64 -6.54 48.75 -27.76
C GLN A 64 -5.42 48.24 -28.67
N GLN A 65 -5.75 48.06 -29.95
CA GLN A 65 -4.80 47.76 -31.02
C GLN A 65 -4.66 48.96 -31.95
N MET A 66 -3.45 49.52 -31.98
CA MET A 66 -3.12 50.66 -32.84
C MET A 66 -2.57 50.18 -34.19
N ASN A 67 -2.83 50.96 -35.24
CA ASN A 67 -2.32 50.73 -36.60
C ASN A 67 -2.72 49.35 -37.18
N VAL A 68 -3.96 48.91 -36.93
CA VAL A 68 -4.50 47.70 -37.57
C VAL A 68 -4.78 48.03 -39.03
N GLN A 69 -4.08 47.34 -39.93
CA GLN A 69 -4.26 47.53 -41.37
C GLN A 69 -5.57 46.87 -41.82
N LEU A 70 -6.48 47.66 -42.36
CA LEU A 70 -7.68 47.18 -43.04
C LEU A 70 -7.44 47.15 -44.55
N THR A 71 -7.92 46.10 -45.21
CA THR A 71 -7.88 45.94 -46.67
C THR A 71 -9.19 45.35 -47.15
N GLY A 72 -9.90 46.06 -48.02
CA GLY A 72 -11.30 45.74 -48.36
C GLY A 72 -12.22 45.75 -47.15
N GLY A 73 -11.91 46.56 -46.12
CA GLY A 73 -12.57 46.56 -44.82
C GLY A 73 -12.19 45.39 -43.90
N HIS A 74 -11.46 44.38 -44.38
CA HIS A 74 -11.13 43.20 -43.59
C HIS A 74 -9.92 43.42 -42.68
N PHE A 75 -9.97 42.82 -41.49
CA PHE A 75 -8.84 42.76 -40.55
C PHE A 75 -8.80 41.40 -39.84
N SER A 76 -7.61 41.05 -39.32
CA SER A 76 -7.37 39.88 -38.45
C SER A 76 -6.44 40.30 -37.33
N VAL A 77 -6.86 40.05 -36.08
CA VAL A 77 -6.10 40.41 -34.89
C VAL A 77 -6.07 39.25 -33.89
N LEU A 78 -5.04 39.23 -33.04
CA LEU A 78 -4.96 38.34 -31.89
C LEU A 78 -5.31 39.12 -30.63
N LEU A 79 -6.50 38.90 -30.10
CA LEU A 79 -6.94 39.48 -28.83
C LEU A 79 -6.17 38.83 -27.68
N GLY A 80 -5.80 39.63 -26.68
CA GLY A 80 -4.97 39.19 -25.55
C GLY A 80 -3.47 39.38 -25.78
N SER A 81 -3.08 39.85 -26.97
CA SER A 81 -1.67 40.04 -27.34
C SER A 81 -1.08 41.36 -26.82
N LYS A 82 -1.92 42.34 -26.48
CA LYS A 82 -1.50 43.62 -25.87
C LYS A 82 -1.93 43.70 -24.41
N THR A 83 -3.15 43.29 -24.09
CA THR A 83 -3.69 43.19 -22.74
C THR A 83 -4.04 41.73 -22.44
N PRO A 84 -3.19 40.98 -21.70
CA PRO A 84 -3.47 39.58 -21.39
C PRO A 84 -4.84 39.38 -20.72
N MET A 85 -5.59 38.36 -21.14
CA MET A 85 -6.90 38.00 -20.58
C MET A 85 -6.78 37.16 -19.30
N ASN A 86 -5.84 37.51 -18.43
CA ASN A 86 -5.55 36.74 -17.21
C ASN A 86 -6.68 36.93 -16.19
N GLY A 87 -7.28 35.83 -15.73
CA GLY A 87 -8.33 35.85 -14.71
C GLY A 87 -9.74 36.11 -15.23
N LEU A 88 -9.96 36.12 -16.55
CA LEU A 88 -11.30 36.16 -17.12
C LEU A 88 -12.03 34.83 -16.86
N ASP A 89 -13.28 34.91 -16.39
CA ASP A 89 -14.13 33.72 -16.20
C ASP A 89 -14.84 33.35 -17.52
N TRP A 90 -14.28 32.37 -18.22
CA TRP A 90 -14.86 31.83 -19.47
C TRP A 90 -16.00 30.84 -19.24
N SER A 91 -16.39 30.57 -17.98
CA SER A 91 -17.54 29.72 -17.66
C SER A 91 -18.87 30.45 -17.79
N ALA A 92 -18.85 31.79 -17.71
CA ALA A 92 -19.99 32.67 -17.90
C ALA A 92 -20.09 33.18 -19.35
N PRO A 93 -21.32 33.51 -19.84
CA PRO A 93 -21.48 34.19 -21.12
C PRO A 93 -20.74 35.53 -21.17
N CYS A 94 -20.13 35.85 -22.30
CA CYS A 94 -19.42 37.11 -22.52
C CYS A 94 -19.70 37.67 -23.92
N TRP A 95 -19.69 38.99 -24.06
CA TRP A 95 -20.01 39.72 -25.28
C TRP A 95 -18.90 40.68 -25.67
N LEU A 96 -18.47 40.62 -26.92
CA LEU A 96 -17.45 41.47 -27.52
C LEU A 96 -18.09 42.69 -28.19
N SER A 97 -17.56 43.88 -27.88
CA SER A 97 -17.79 45.10 -28.65
C SER A 97 -16.51 45.54 -29.34
N VAL A 98 -16.68 46.30 -30.43
CA VAL A 98 -15.59 46.85 -31.23
C VAL A 98 -15.83 48.34 -31.41
N GLN A 99 -14.78 49.13 -31.23
CA GLN A 99 -14.77 50.57 -31.43
C GLN A 99 -13.67 50.93 -32.43
N VAL A 100 -14.00 51.77 -33.42
CA VAL A 100 -13.06 52.20 -34.48
C VAL A 100 -12.69 53.66 -34.23
N ASN A 101 -11.39 53.97 -34.16
CA ASN A 101 -10.84 55.32 -33.99
C ASN A 101 -11.45 56.15 -32.84
N GLY A 102 -11.96 55.50 -31.79
CA GLY A 102 -12.59 56.18 -30.66
C GLY A 102 -14.01 56.70 -30.91
N GLU A 103 -14.65 56.31 -32.02
CA GLU A 103 -16.05 56.61 -32.31
C GLU A 103 -17.01 55.86 -31.36
N SER A 104 -18.32 55.89 -31.62
CA SER A 104 -19.28 55.10 -30.83
C SER A 104 -19.01 53.60 -31.01
N GLU A 105 -19.19 52.80 -29.95
CA GLU A 105 -19.06 51.35 -30.04
C GLU A 105 -20.09 50.76 -30.99
N LEU A 106 -19.65 49.79 -31.79
CA LEU A 106 -20.52 49.09 -32.72
C LEU A 106 -21.52 48.21 -31.95
N ALA A 107 -22.79 48.34 -32.32
CA ALA A 107 -23.89 47.53 -31.83
C ALA A 107 -24.51 46.68 -32.95
N PRO A 108 -25.05 45.49 -32.66
CA PRO A 108 -25.09 44.84 -31.34
C PRO A 108 -23.74 44.20 -30.96
N ARG A 109 -23.51 44.00 -29.65
CA ARG A 109 -22.35 43.25 -29.17
C ARG A 109 -22.44 41.79 -29.59
N GLN A 110 -21.29 41.22 -29.95
CA GLN A 110 -21.21 39.84 -30.43
C GLN A 110 -20.96 38.88 -29.27
N ARG A 111 -21.86 37.92 -29.05
CA ARG A 111 -21.66 36.89 -28.03
C ARG A 111 -20.48 35.98 -28.40
N ILE A 112 -19.56 35.77 -27.47
CA ILE A 112 -18.49 34.78 -27.61
C ILE A 112 -19.08 33.38 -27.37
N THR A 113 -18.80 32.45 -28.27
CA THR A 113 -19.34 31.09 -28.24
C THR A 113 -18.25 30.04 -28.34
N SER A 114 -18.53 28.85 -27.82
CA SER A 114 -17.63 27.72 -27.91
C SER A 114 -17.67 27.07 -29.30
N VAL A 115 -16.51 26.60 -29.75
CA VAL A 115 -16.40 25.75 -30.95
C VAL A 115 -16.72 24.29 -30.59
N PRO A 116 -17.34 23.47 -31.46
CA PRO A 116 -17.78 22.11 -31.11
C PRO A 116 -16.70 21.21 -30.46
N LEU A 117 -15.45 21.30 -30.91
CA LEU A 117 -14.35 20.53 -30.31
C LEU A 117 -13.93 21.08 -28.93
N ALA A 118 -14.03 22.39 -28.71
CA ALA A 118 -13.75 23.01 -27.42
C ALA A 118 -14.77 22.59 -26.34
N VAL A 119 -16.02 22.33 -26.75
CA VAL A 119 -17.05 21.81 -25.83
C VAL A 119 -16.65 20.44 -25.24
N ARG A 120 -15.93 19.61 -26.01
CA ARG A 120 -15.39 18.33 -25.50
C ARG A 120 -14.21 18.54 -24.55
N ALA A 121 -13.39 19.58 -24.76
CA ALA A 121 -12.28 19.92 -23.87
C ALA A 121 -12.77 20.33 -22.47
N LYS A 122 -13.98 20.91 -22.35
CA LYS A 122 -14.63 21.18 -21.05
C LYS A 122 -14.71 19.94 -20.14
N MET A 123 -14.85 18.74 -20.72
CA MET A 123 -14.87 17.49 -19.92
C MET A 123 -13.51 17.19 -19.28
N ALA A 124 -12.41 17.64 -19.87
CA ALA A 124 -11.07 17.43 -19.31
C ALA A 124 -10.75 18.39 -18.15
N GLU A 125 -11.42 19.54 -18.07
CA GLU A 125 -11.25 20.55 -17.03
C GLU A 125 -11.94 20.18 -15.70
N GLN A 126 -12.74 19.10 -15.69
CA GLN A 126 -13.42 18.62 -14.47
C GLN A 126 -12.46 18.03 -13.41
N LEU A 127 -11.17 17.90 -13.72
CA LEU A 127 -10.14 17.65 -12.70
C LEU A 127 -9.75 18.97 -12.01
N THR A 128 -10.58 19.42 -11.07
CA THR A 128 -10.33 20.61 -10.24
C THR A 128 -9.11 20.45 -9.32
N VAL A 129 -8.61 19.23 -9.14
CA VAL A 129 -7.45 18.94 -8.28
C VAL A 129 -6.36 18.24 -9.08
N PRO A 130 -5.14 18.79 -9.20
CA PRO A 130 -4.04 18.15 -9.91
C PRO A 130 -3.71 16.82 -9.25
N ILE A 131 -3.68 15.72 -10.00
CA ILE A 131 -3.39 14.39 -9.44
C ILE A 131 -2.00 14.42 -8.76
N THR A 132 -2.00 14.30 -7.46
CA THR A 132 -0.88 14.19 -6.53
C THR A 132 -1.09 12.93 -5.70
N THR A 133 -0.02 12.38 -5.13
CA THR A 133 -0.14 11.25 -4.19
C THR A 133 -1.02 11.56 -2.97
N SER A 134 -1.30 12.85 -2.71
CA SER A 134 -2.14 13.33 -1.61
C SER A 134 -3.63 13.41 -1.95
N ASN A 135 -4.00 13.48 -3.24
CA ASN A 135 -5.40 13.51 -3.68
C ASN A 135 -5.82 12.29 -4.51
N ILE A 136 -4.90 11.36 -4.78
CA ILE A 136 -5.21 9.93 -4.71
C ILE A 136 -5.49 9.60 -3.23
N THR A 137 -6.50 10.26 -2.67
CA THR A 137 -7.29 9.63 -1.64
C THR A 137 -7.91 8.41 -2.31
N ASP A 138 -8.03 7.32 -1.55
CA ASP A 138 -8.84 6.14 -1.87
C ASP A 138 -10.28 6.61 -2.16
N ASP A 139 -10.47 7.23 -3.33
CA ASP A 139 -11.63 8.01 -3.73
C ASP A 139 -12.81 7.07 -3.75
N SER A 140 -13.78 7.33 -2.86
CA SER A 140 -15.22 6.98 -2.80
C SER A 140 -15.70 5.63 -3.36
N ASN A 141 -14.78 4.76 -3.74
CA ASN A 141 -14.87 3.49 -4.45
C ASN A 141 -13.58 2.68 -4.21
N ARG A 142 -13.02 2.84 -3.00
CA ARG A 142 -12.24 1.90 -2.20
C ARG A 142 -11.53 0.80 -2.98
N LEU A 143 -10.27 1.01 -3.33
CA LEU A 143 -9.36 -0.06 -3.79
C LEU A 143 -9.33 -1.24 -2.80
N VAL A 144 -9.66 -0.99 -1.53
CA VAL A 144 -9.86 -2.01 -0.49
C VAL A 144 -11.17 -1.76 0.29
N PRO A 145 -12.21 -2.61 0.15
CA PRO A 145 -13.51 -2.41 0.81
C PRO A 145 -13.45 -2.53 2.35
N THR A 146 -14.43 -1.98 3.08
CA THR A 146 -14.51 -2.15 4.56
C THR A 146 -14.64 -3.63 4.85
N GLY A 147 -13.93 -4.10 5.87
CA GLY A 147 -13.94 -5.50 6.26
C GLY A 147 -12.95 -6.37 5.48
N ALA A 148 -12.34 -5.87 4.39
CA ALA A 148 -11.23 -6.57 3.76
C ALA A 148 -10.06 -6.73 4.74
N ILE A 149 -9.43 -7.90 4.70
CA ILE A 149 -8.27 -8.23 5.53
C ILE A 149 -7.04 -8.26 4.63
N ILE A 150 -6.01 -7.50 5.01
CA ILE A 150 -4.72 -7.50 4.33
C ILE A 150 -3.67 -8.17 5.20
N LEU A 151 -2.67 -8.76 4.54
CA LEU A 151 -1.41 -9.18 5.14
C LEU A 151 -0.44 -8.00 5.13
N TRP A 152 0.10 -7.65 6.29
CA TRP A 152 0.90 -6.44 6.46
C TRP A 152 2.23 -6.76 7.14
N GLU A 153 3.32 -6.40 6.46
CA GLU A 153 4.68 -6.48 6.98
C GLU A 153 5.04 -5.15 7.66
N GLY A 154 4.62 -4.98 8.91
CA GLY A 154 4.93 -3.80 9.71
C GLY A 154 4.73 -4.06 11.20
N ALA A 155 5.29 -3.20 12.05
CA ALA A 155 5.17 -3.34 13.51
C ALA A 155 3.73 -3.09 14.02
N SER A 156 2.95 -2.31 13.26
CA SER A 156 1.55 -2.01 13.54
C SER A 156 0.76 -1.93 12.23
N CYS A 157 -0.57 -2.09 12.31
CA CYS A 157 -1.44 -1.91 11.16
C CYS A 157 -1.41 -0.44 10.68
N PRO A 158 -1.50 -0.21 9.36
CA PRO A 158 -1.53 1.14 8.82
C PRO A 158 -2.81 1.88 9.24
N THR A 159 -2.77 3.22 9.18
CA THR A 159 -3.91 4.08 9.50
C THR A 159 -5.16 3.65 8.72
N GLY A 160 -6.30 3.55 9.41
CA GLY A 160 -7.57 3.09 8.81
C GLY A 160 -7.75 1.57 8.80
N TYR A 161 -6.86 0.81 9.44
CA TYR A 161 -7.00 -0.62 9.66
C TYR A 161 -6.90 -0.99 11.14
N THR A 162 -7.59 -2.06 11.53
CA THR A 162 -7.59 -2.65 12.88
C THR A 162 -6.87 -4.00 12.88
N ARG A 163 -5.99 -4.23 13.86
CA ARG A 163 -5.28 -5.51 14.04
C ARG A 163 -6.24 -6.62 14.44
N LEU A 164 -6.14 -7.78 13.77
CA LEU A 164 -6.92 -8.98 14.07
C LEU A 164 -6.11 -10.00 14.87
N SER A 165 -5.94 -9.76 16.18
CA SER A 165 -5.18 -10.68 17.06
C SER A 165 -5.80 -12.07 17.21
N SER A 166 -7.10 -12.23 16.96
CA SER A 166 -7.78 -13.54 17.02
C SER A 166 -7.35 -14.51 15.91
N TYR A 167 -6.54 -14.05 14.95
CA TYR A 167 -5.98 -14.83 13.85
C TYR A 167 -4.50 -15.18 14.07
N ASP A 168 -3.90 -14.72 15.17
CA ASP A 168 -2.53 -15.09 15.52
C ASP A 168 -2.42 -16.62 15.65
N ASP A 169 -1.31 -17.19 15.18
CA ASP A 169 -1.01 -18.63 15.13
C ASP A 169 -1.98 -19.50 14.32
N LYS A 170 -2.86 -18.90 13.51
CA LYS A 170 -3.79 -19.63 12.64
C LYS A 170 -3.30 -19.68 11.19
N PHE A 171 -3.49 -20.84 10.57
CA PHE A 171 -3.34 -20.99 9.12
C PHE A 171 -4.59 -20.45 8.42
N LEU A 172 -4.40 -19.77 7.28
CA LEU A 172 -5.50 -19.23 6.49
C LEU A 172 -6.20 -20.36 5.73
N LEU A 173 -7.44 -20.64 6.13
CA LEU A 173 -8.31 -21.59 5.46
C LEU A 173 -9.52 -20.84 4.89
N ALA A 174 -9.73 -20.93 3.57
CA ALA A 174 -10.92 -20.38 2.93
C ALA A 174 -12.17 -21.12 3.41
N SER A 175 -12.93 -20.47 4.29
CA SER A 175 -14.18 -20.99 4.86
C SER A 175 -15.07 -19.82 5.27
N GLY A 176 -16.40 -20.03 5.29
CA GLY A 176 -17.36 -18.99 5.70
C GLY A 176 -17.40 -18.74 7.22
N THR A 177 -16.60 -19.46 8.00
CA THR A 177 -16.55 -19.36 9.47
C THR A 177 -15.12 -19.65 9.91
N ALA A 178 -14.55 -18.79 10.76
CA ALA A 178 -13.23 -19.05 11.31
C ALA A 178 -13.24 -20.38 12.08
N GLY A 179 -12.37 -21.32 11.68
CA GLY A 179 -12.16 -22.56 12.42
C GLY A 179 -11.65 -22.29 13.84
N THR A 180 -11.99 -23.18 14.77
CA THR A 180 -11.60 -23.09 16.19
C THR A 180 -10.24 -23.75 16.47
N SER A 181 -9.66 -24.46 15.50
CA SER A 181 -8.40 -25.19 15.65
C SER A 181 -7.37 -24.71 14.61
N GLY A 182 -6.22 -24.24 15.11
CA GLY A 182 -5.03 -23.84 14.36
C GLY A 182 -3.78 -24.37 15.06
N GLY A 183 -2.63 -24.38 14.38
CA GLY A 183 -1.39 -24.99 14.84
C GLY A 183 -1.00 -24.58 16.26
N SER A 184 -0.54 -25.55 17.06
CA SER A 184 -0.10 -25.33 18.44
C SER A 184 1.43 -25.34 18.53
N ASN A 185 2.00 -24.42 19.32
CA ASN A 185 3.43 -24.39 19.64
C ASN A 185 3.89 -25.62 20.44
N THR A 186 2.94 -26.35 21.03
CA THR A 186 3.17 -27.58 21.77
C THR A 186 2.06 -28.57 21.45
N HIS A 187 2.41 -29.83 21.24
CA HIS A 187 1.43 -30.92 21.27
C HIS A 187 1.93 -31.96 22.27
N ASN A 188 1.00 -32.60 22.99
CA ASN A 188 1.38 -33.71 23.86
C ASN A 188 1.17 -35.03 23.12
N HIS A 189 2.09 -35.95 23.31
CA HIS A 189 1.84 -37.36 23.06
C HIS A 189 1.61 -38.03 24.40
N SER A 190 0.41 -38.56 24.64
CA SER A 190 0.17 -39.45 25.77
C SER A 190 0.18 -40.90 25.28
N GLY A 191 1.28 -41.60 25.54
CA GLY A 191 1.33 -43.05 25.45
C GLY A 191 1.38 -43.62 26.87
N SER A 192 0.39 -44.41 27.25
CA SER A 192 0.43 -45.23 28.46
C SER A 192 0.58 -46.68 28.02
N THR A 193 1.71 -47.29 28.33
CA THR A 193 1.82 -48.75 28.33
C THR A 193 1.39 -49.23 29.72
N GLY A 194 0.48 -50.19 29.77
CA GLY A 194 0.05 -50.78 31.04
C GLY A 194 1.21 -51.50 31.73
N SER A 195 1.12 -51.67 33.05
CA SER A 195 2.09 -52.49 33.78
C SER A 195 2.13 -53.90 33.21
N HIS A 196 3.31 -54.33 32.78
CA HIS A 196 3.56 -55.69 32.35
C HIS A 196 4.21 -56.46 33.49
N SER A 197 3.54 -57.51 33.98
CA SER A 197 4.17 -58.51 34.85
C SER A 197 4.78 -59.56 33.94
N LEU A 198 6.11 -59.63 33.87
CA LEU A 198 6.79 -60.63 33.05
C LEU A 198 6.36 -62.04 33.48
N SER A 199 5.92 -62.85 32.52
CA SER A 199 5.51 -64.24 32.76
C SER A 199 6.72 -65.14 33.04
N ILE A 200 6.47 -66.34 33.57
CA ILE A 200 7.51 -67.37 33.80
C ILE A 200 8.23 -67.74 32.49
N ASN A 201 7.59 -67.59 31.34
CA ASN A 201 8.22 -67.82 30.03
C ASN A 201 9.15 -66.67 29.62
N GLU A 202 8.95 -65.46 30.13
CA GLU A 202 9.74 -64.26 29.78
C GLU A 202 10.87 -63.99 30.78
N ILE A 203 10.83 -64.60 31.97
CA ILE A 203 11.97 -64.74 32.88
C ILE A 203 12.08 -66.22 33.29
N PRO A 204 12.74 -67.06 32.49
CA PRO A 204 12.95 -68.46 32.84
C PRO A 204 13.70 -68.60 34.18
N SER A 205 13.48 -69.71 34.89
CA SER A 205 14.16 -69.97 36.14
C SER A 205 15.67 -69.84 35.99
N HIS A 206 16.29 -69.05 36.85
CA HIS A 206 17.74 -68.92 36.92
C HIS A 206 18.20 -69.10 38.36
N SER A 207 19.45 -69.54 38.51
CA SER A 207 20.07 -69.79 39.81
C SER A 207 20.93 -68.60 40.23
N HIS A 208 20.80 -68.17 41.48
CA HIS A 208 21.80 -67.31 42.10
C HIS A 208 22.81 -68.17 42.88
N SER A 209 24.10 -67.91 42.67
CA SER A 209 25.15 -68.41 43.58
C SER A 209 25.34 -67.42 44.70
N ILE A 210 25.05 -67.84 45.92
CA ILE A 210 25.43 -67.11 47.12
C ILE A 210 26.56 -67.85 47.83
N ASN A 211 27.62 -67.12 48.15
CA ASN A 211 28.66 -67.62 49.04
C ASN A 211 28.18 -67.39 50.48
N ARG A 212 27.76 -68.46 51.16
CA ARG A 212 27.45 -68.41 52.59
C ARG A 212 28.68 -68.82 53.39
N THR A 213 29.21 -67.90 54.19
CA THR A 213 30.16 -68.21 55.26
C THR A 213 29.38 -68.49 56.55
N ASN A 214 29.18 -69.77 56.87
CA ASN A 214 28.70 -70.14 58.21
C ASN A 214 29.91 -70.37 59.12
N ASN A 215 30.01 -69.58 60.19
CA ASN A 215 30.86 -69.92 61.33
C ASN A 215 30.11 -70.96 62.17
N ASN A 216 30.11 -72.22 61.75
CA ASN A 216 29.67 -73.33 62.58
C ASN A 216 30.74 -73.62 63.65
N GLY A 217 30.87 -72.72 64.62
CA GLY A 217 31.50 -72.99 65.90
C GLY A 217 30.49 -73.64 66.85
N GLY A 218 30.00 -74.84 66.49
CA GLY A 218 29.33 -75.70 67.47
C GLY A 218 30.34 -76.10 68.53
N ALA A 219 29.99 -75.94 69.81
CA ALA A 219 30.85 -76.28 70.94
C ALA A 219 31.23 -77.77 70.90
N GLY A 220 32.42 -78.08 70.39
CA GLY A 220 32.92 -79.43 70.23
C GLY A 220 34.14 -79.48 69.33
N SER A 221 35.29 -79.16 69.91
CA SER A 221 36.64 -79.13 69.32
C SER A 221 36.91 -80.23 68.28
N LEU A 222 37.37 -79.83 67.08
CA LEU A 222 38.49 -80.49 66.42
C LEU A 222 39.44 -79.45 65.82
N ASN A 223 40.65 -79.49 66.37
CA ASN A 223 41.86 -78.79 65.98
C ASN A 223 42.27 -79.20 64.55
N GLY A 224 42.02 -78.31 63.60
CA GLY A 224 42.42 -78.43 62.21
C GLY A 224 42.01 -77.14 61.53
N CYS A 225 42.89 -76.54 60.73
CA CYS A 225 42.60 -75.33 59.98
C CYS A 225 41.44 -75.62 59.02
N VAL A 226 40.20 -75.49 59.50
CA VAL A 226 38.99 -75.56 58.68
C VAL A 226 38.92 -74.24 57.93
N GLY A 227 39.73 -74.16 56.87
CA GLY A 227 39.61 -73.11 55.88
C GLY A 227 38.15 -73.03 55.46
N ALA A 228 37.60 -71.81 55.46
CA ALA A 228 36.22 -71.53 55.10
C ALA A 228 35.86 -72.36 53.85
N GLN A 229 35.04 -73.40 54.04
CA GLN A 229 34.60 -74.24 52.94
C GLN A 229 33.53 -73.44 52.20
N ASN A 230 33.86 -72.97 50.99
CA ASN A 230 32.88 -72.30 50.13
C ASN A 230 31.97 -73.36 49.52
N PHE A 231 30.78 -73.54 50.08
CA PHE A 231 29.72 -74.28 49.41
C PHE A 231 28.98 -73.34 48.47
N THR A 232 28.90 -73.71 47.19
CA THR A 232 28.02 -73.02 46.23
C THR A 232 26.62 -73.61 46.38
N ASP A 233 25.76 -72.94 47.14
CA ASP A 233 24.35 -73.31 47.26
C ASP A 233 23.54 -72.48 46.25
N SER A 234 22.75 -73.17 45.42
CA SER A 234 21.95 -72.55 44.36
C SER A 234 20.49 -72.50 44.79
N ILE A 235 20.03 -71.32 45.21
CA ILE A 235 18.61 -71.09 45.51
C ILE A 235 17.91 -70.61 44.24
N SER A 236 16.86 -71.34 43.84
CA SER A 236 15.93 -70.89 42.80
C SER A 236 14.90 -69.96 43.43
N THR A 237 14.82 -68.70 42.99
CA THR A 237 13.76 -67.79 43.39
C THR A 237 12.55 -67.97 42.46
N ALA A 238 11.36 -68.17 43.02
CA ALA A 238 10.12 -68.29 42.23
C ALA A 238 9.39 -66.94 42.02
N SER A 239 9.99 -65.81 42.46
CA SER A 239 9.36 -64.49 42.37
C SER A 239 9.88 -63.70 41.18
N ALA A 240 8.97 -63.42 40.24
CA ALA A 240 9.17 -62.43 39.19
C ALA A 240 9.29 -61.02 39.81
N GLY A 241 10.15 -60.19 39.20
CA GLY A 241 10.53 -58.86 39.67
C GLY A 241 9.36 -57.88 39.83
N GLY A 242 9.57 -56.88 40.71
CA GLY A 242 8.57 -55.88 41.06
C GLY A 242 8.14 -55.01 39.88
N GLY A 243 6.85 -55.09 39.53
CA GLY A 243 6.20 -54.35 38.44
C GLY A 243 5.92 -52.88 38.75
N ALA A 244 6.94 -52.13 39.15
CA ALA A 244 6.82 -50.67 39.28
C ALA A 244 6.59 -50.05 37.89
N GLY A 245 5.48 -49.33 37.72
CA GLY A 245 5.24 -48.55 36.51
C GLY A 245 6.34 -47.51 36.33
N HIS A 246 6.85 -47.38 35.12
CA HIS A 246 7.75 -46.29 34.73
C HIS A 246 7.17 -45.55 33.53
N SER A 247 7.59 -44.32 33.34
CA SER A 247 7.17 -43.47 32.23
C SER A 247 8.32 -43.25 31.25
N HIS A 248 7.98 -43.14 29.98
CA HIS A 248 8.88 -42.64 28.96
C HIS A 248 8.49 -41.22 28.59
N THR A 249 9.46 -40.31 28.59
CA THR A 249 9.27 -38.97 28.04
C THR A 249 9.44 -39.04 26.53
N ILE A 250 8.34 -39.05 25.79
CA ILE A 250 8.37 -38.86 24.33
C ILE A 250 8.43 -37.36 24.08
N GLY A 251 9.59 -36.84 23.71
CA GLY A 251 9.76 -35.45 23.31
C GLY A 251 9.24 -35.24 21.89
N SER A 252 8.36 -34.25 21.68
CA SER A 252 8.03 -33.76 20.35
C SER A 252 8.89 -32.55 20.00
N ALA A 253 9.55 -32.57 18.86
CA ALA A 253 10.14 -31.36 18.28
C ALA A 253 9.05 -30.52 17.60
N ASP A 254 9.27 -29.19 17.53
CA ASP A 254 8.44 -28.31 16.71
C ASP A 254 8.53 -28.75 15.24
N ASN A 255 7.39 -29.09 14.65
CA ASN A 255 7.30 -29.58 13.28
C ASN A 255 6.76 -28.52 12.30
N ARG A 256 6.67 -27.24 12.73
CA ARG A 256 6.25 -26.16 11.85
C ARG A 256 7.28 -25.94 10.74
N PRO A 257 6.84 -25.77 9.48
CA PRO A 257 7.73 -25.32 8.41
C PRO A 257 8.24 -23.90 8.73
N ALA A 258 9.38 -23.51 8.15
CA ALA A 258 9.88 -22.14 8.30
C ALA A 258 8.81 -21.10 7.90
N PHE A 259 8.57 -20.11 8.76
CA PHE A 259 7.53 -19.10 8.56
C PHE A 259 8.02 -17.69 8.90
N LYS A 260 7.34 -16.68 8.34
CA LYS A 260 7.54 -15.26 8.65
C LYS A 260 6.30 -14.74 9.37
N THR A 261 6.49 -13.95 10.42
CA THR A 261 5.39 -13.30 11.13
C THR A 261 4.95 -12.05 10.37
N ILE A 262 3.63 -11.95 10.14
CA ILE A 262 2.99 -10.84 9.43
C ILE A 262 1.70 -10.49 10.17
N LEU A 263 1.31 -9.20 10.15
CA LEU A 263 0.08 -8.76 10.78
C LEU A 263 -1.12 -8.96 9.86
N MET A 264 -2.24 -9.41 10.41
CA MET A 264 -3.53 -9.36 9.73
C MET A 264 -4.27 -8.09 10.14
N CYS A 265 -4.56 -7.24 9.15
CA CYS A 265 -5.15 -5.92 9.37
C CYS A 265 -6.47 -5.82 8.62
N LYS A 266 -7.57 -5.56 9.34
CA LYS A 266 -8.91 -5.38 8.75
C LYS A 266 -9.16 -3.91 8.48
N LYS A 267 -9.55 -3.56 7.25
CA LYS A 267 -9.92 -2.19 6.90
C LYS A 267 -11.17 -1.76 7.68
N ASN A 268 -11.09 -0.61 8.33
CA ASN A 268 -12.19 0.01 9.07
C ASN A 268 -13.36 0.38 8.15
#